data_AF-A0A1G9UHR2-F1
#
_entry.id   AF-A0A1G9UHR2-F1
#
_cell.length_a   1.000
_cell.length_b   1.000
_cell.length_c   1.000
_cell.angle_alpha   90.00
_cell.angle_beta   90.00
_cell.angle_gamma   90.00
#
_symmetry.space_group_name_H-M   'P 1'
#
loop_
_entity.id
_entity.type
_entity.pdbx_description
1 polymer ?
#
loop_
_entity_poly.entity_id
_entity_poly.type
_entity_poly.pdbx_seq_one_letter_code
_entity_poly.pdbx_strand_id
1 'polypeptide(L)'
;MKKTYNLRYEDGNYIIEYSMPENSEGTLLIDEKNMELDSAKFYKMVFEKVSEEIEIVIVNLIDNDLDTRIVKKGARVCETLQSLCDDICNEINKKCFSA
;
A
#
# COMPACT_ATOMS: atom_id res chain seq x y z
N MET A 1 -11.56 -1.03 11.57
CA MET A 1 -11.56 -0.99 10.11
C MET A 1 -10.31 -1.66 9.54
N LYS A 2 -10.48 -2.72 8.75
CA LYS A 2 -9.37 -3.36 8.02
C LYS A 2 -9.43 -2.97 6.54
N LYS A 3 -8.37 -2.37 6.00
CA LYS A 3 -8.23 -2.10 4.56
C LYS A 3 -7.13 -2.98 3.98
N THR A 4 -7.41 -3.66 2.88
CA THR A 4 -6.42 -4.49 2.17
C THR A 4 -6.13 -3.90 0.80
N TYR A 5 -4.85 -3.80 0.47
CA TYR A 5 -4.34 -3.32 -0.81
C TYR A 5 -3.53 -4.40 -1.48
N ASN A 6 -3.60 -4.46 -2.80
CA ASN A 6 -2.80 -5.36 -3.62
C ASN A 6 -1.65 -4.57 -4.23
N LEU A 7 -0.45 -5.13 -4.18
CA LEU A 7 0.70 -4.68 -4.95
C LEU A 7 0.87 -5.59 -6.17
N ARG A 8 0.77 -5.01 -7.36
CA ARG A 8 0.98 -5.70 -8.65
C ARG A 8 2.09 -5.00 -9.44
N TYR A 9 2.58 -5.66 -10.48
CA TYR A 9 3.56 -5.07 -11.38
C TYR A 9 3.06 -5.17 -12.83
N GLU A 10 3.08 -4.05 -13.54
CA GLU A 10 2.64 -3.95 -14.94
C GLU A 10 3.41 -2.82 -15.63
N ASP A 11 3.91 -3.07 -16.83
CA ASP A 11 4.52 -2.07 -17.73
C ASP A 11 5.50 -1.08 -17.05
N GLY A 12 6.42 -1.60 -16.22
CA GLY A 12 7.44 -0.77 -15.55
C GLY A 12 6.95 -0.05 -14.29
N ASN A 13 5.76 -0.38 -13.79
CA ASN A 13 5.17 0.24 -12.62
C ASN A 13 4.82 -0.79 -11.55
N TYR A 14 5.10 -0.45 -10.30
CA TYR A 14 4.48 -1.09 -9.15
C TYR A 14 3.16 -0.39 -8.85
N ILE A 15 2.07 -1.15 -8.85
CA ILE A 15 0.70 -0.65 -8.78
C ILE A 15 0.10 -1.08 -7.45
N ILE A 16 -0.34 -0.12 -6.65
CA ILE A 16 -1.05 -0.35 -5.40
C ILE A 16 -2.51 0.03 -5.59
N GLU A 17 -3.42 -0.87 -5.23
CA GLU A 17 -4.86 -0.68 -5.41
C GLU A 17 -5.63 -1.33 -4.27
N TYR A 18 -6.85 -0.86 -4.01
CA TYR A 18 -7.70 -1.46 -3.00
C TYR A 18 -8.22 -2.84 -3.46
N SER A 19 -8.24 -3.82 -2.55
CA SER A 19 -8.50 -5.22 -2.91
C SER A 19 -9.98 -5.55 -3.16
N MET A 20 -10.91 -4.68 -2.74
CA MET A 20 -12.35 -4.92 -2.92
C MET A 20 -12.81 -4.48 -4.33
N PRO A 21 -13.69 -5.26 -4.98
CA PRO A 21 -14.35 -4.83 -6.22
C PRO A 21 -15.26 -3.63 -5.90
N GLU A 22 -15.31 -2.65 -6.81
CA GLU A 22 -15.81 -1.27 -6.61
C GLU A 22 -14.76 -0.33 -5.98
N ASN A 23 -13.66 -0.15 -6.70
CA ASN A 23 -12.51 0.65 -6.29
C ASN A 23 -12.84 2.16 -6.24
N SER A 24 -13.34 2.65 -5.12
CA SER A 24 -13.51 4.09 -4.87
C SER A 24 -12.27 4.77 -4.28
N GLU A 25 -11.30 3.99 -3.77
CA GLU A 25 -10.09 4.50 -3.09
C GLU A 25 -8.97 4.82 -4.11
N GLY A 26 -9.04 4.25 -5.32
CA GLY A 26 -8.16 4.56 -6.44
C GLY A 26 -6.93 3.66 -6.52
N THR A 27 -5.93 4.13 -7.28
CA THR A 27 -4.71 3.37 -7.57
C THR A 27 -3.51 4.29 -7.45
N LEU A 28 -2.44 3.81 -6.83
CA LEU A 28 -1.15 4.49 -6.74
C LEU A 28 -0.13 3.76 -7.64
N LEU A 29 0.62 4.54 -8.42
CA LEU A 29 1.64 4.04 -9.33
C LEU A 29 3.00 4.47 -8.82
N ILE A 30 3.96 3.55 -8.79
CA ILE A 30 5.36 3.80 -8.49
C ILE A 30 6.16 3.32 -9.69
N ASP A 31 6.70 4.27 -10.46
CA ASP A 31 7.56 3.97 -11.60
C ASP A 31 8.82 3.23 -11.11
N GLU A 32 9.15 2.10 -11.74
CA GLU A 32 10.27 1.26 -11.33
C GLU A 32 11.59 2.04 -11.42
N LYS A 33 11.77 2.95 -12.39
CA LYS A 33 13.06 3.62 -12.58
C LYS A 33 13.26 4.72 -11.55
N ASN A 34 12.23 5.52 -11.30
CA ASN A 34 12.31 6.70 -10.45
C ASN A 34 12.08 6.38 -8.97
N MET A 35 11.27 5.36 -8.66
CA MET A 35 10.97 4.93 -7.29
C MET A 35 10.43 6.05 -6.38
N GLU A 36 9.68 6.97 -6.97
CA GLU A 36 9.05 8.07 -6.25
C GLU A 36 7.64 7.68 -5.81
N LEU A 37 7.34 7.95 -4.54
CA LEU A 37 6.02 7.75 -3.96
C LEU A 37 5.31 9.11 -3.88
N ASP A 38 4.17 9.24 -4.55
CA ASP A 38 3.24 10.35 -4.28
C ASP A 38 2.63 10.17 -2.88
N SER A 39 3.29 10.76 -1.89
CA SER A 39 2.94 10.62 -0.49
C SER A 39 1.55 11.19 -0.20
N ALA A 40 1.19 12.33 -0.78
CA ALA A 40 -0.13 12.94 -0.58
C ALA A 40 -1.25 12.01 -1.06
N LYS A 41 -1.07 11.41 -2.25
CA LYS A 41 -2.02 10.44 -2.79
C LYS A 41 -2.05 9.15 -1.97
N PHE A 42 -0.89 8.64 -1.55
CA PHE A 42 -0.80 7.47 -0.68
C PHE A 42 -1.56 7.69 0.64
N TYR A 43 -1.29 8.79 1.35
CA TYR A 43 -1.96 9.09 2.62
C TYR A 43 -3.47 9.21 2.46
N LYS A 44 -3.92 9.89 1.40
CA LYS A 44 -5.35 10.02 1.13
C LYS A 44 -5.99 8.66 0.84
N MET A 45 -5.41 7.88 -0.06
CA MET A 45 -5.93 6.56 -0.41
C MET A 45 -6.03 5.64 0.82
N VAL A 46 -4.95 5.59 1.62
CA VAL A 46 -4.85 4.60 2.70
C VAL A 46 -5.62 5.04 3.96
N PHE A 47 -5.52 6.31 4.35
CA PHE A 47 -5.94 6.80 5.67
C PHE A 47 -7.07 7.84 5.64
N GLU A 48 -7.71 8.10 4.51
CA GLU A 48 -8.92 8.92 4.53
C GLU A 48 -10.10 8.14 5.13
N LYS A 49 -11.02 8.86 5.80
CA LYS A 49 -12.28 8.36 6.38
C LYS A 49 -12.13 7.32 7.50
N VAL A 50 -11.03 7.37 8.26
CA VAL A 50 -10.85 6.51 9.44
C VAL A 50 -11.78 6.97 10.57
N SER A 51 -12.70 6.10 11.00
CA SER A 51 -13.68 6.38 12.07
C SER A 51 -13.55 5.45 13.28
N GLU A 52 -12.68 4.46 13.21
CA GLU A 52 -12.42 3.44 14.23
C GLU A 52 -10.98 2.93 14.06
N GLU A 53 -10.50 2.11 15.00
CA GLU A 53 -9.15 1.51 14.94
C GLU A 53 -8.86 0.92 13.55
N ILE A 54 -7.74 1.29 12.96
CA ILE A 54 -7.38 0.93 11.59
C ILE A 54 -6.26 -0.11 11.54
N GLU A 55 -6.41 -1.05 10.62
CA GLU A 55 -5.39 -2.01 10.21
C GLU A 55 -5.27 -1.94 8.68
N ILE A 56 -4.05 -1.81 8.17
CA ILE A 56 -3.76 -1.82 6.74
C ILE A 56 -2.92 -3.05 6.40
N VAL A 57 -3.32 -3.78 5.36
CA VAL A 57 -2.56 -4.92 4.84
C VAL A 57 -2.24 -4.67 3.37
N ILE A 58 -0.97 -4.80 3.00
CA ILE A 58 -0.50 -4.74 1.62
C ILE A 58 -0.07 -6.14 1.20
N VAL A 59 -0.78 -6.72 0.25
CA VAL A 59 -0.55 -8.07 -0.26
C VAL A 59 0.31 -7.98 -1.52
N ASN A 60 1.48 -8.61 -1.49
CA ASN A 60 2.31 -8.74 -2.68
C ASN A 60 1.71 -9.79 -3.63
N LEU A 61 1.20 -9.34 -4.78
CA LEU A 61 0.66 -10.17 -5.85
C LEU A 61 1.52 -10.09 -7.12
N ILE A 62 2.78 -9.65 -7.00
CA ILE A 62 3.71 -9.64 -8.13
C ILE A 62 4.03 -11.09 -8.50
N ASP A 63 3.84 -11.39 -9.78
CA ASP A 63 4.06 -12.74 -10.33
C ASP A 63 5.53 -13.15 -10.17
N ASN A 64 5.75 -14.36 -9.65
CA ASN A 64 7.08 -14.93 -9.44
C ASN A 64 7.76 -15.34 -10.75
N ASP A 65 7.00 -15.45 -11.85
CA ASP A 65 7.53 -15.79 -13.17
C ASP A 65 8.17 -14.58 -13.89
N LEU A 66 8.04 -13.36 -13.33
CA LEU A 66 8.71 -12.16 -13.82
C LEU A 66 10.22 -12.17 -13.55
N ASP A 67 10.93 -11.20 -14.14
CA ASP A 67 12.37 -11.01 -13.88
C ASP A 67 12.65 -10.92 -12.37
N THR A 68 13.63 -11.71 -11.90
CA THR A 68 13.94 -11.82 -10.47
C THR A 68 14.28 -10.47 -9.81
N ARG A 69 14.81 -9.51 -10.57
CA ARG A 69 15.09 -8.16 -10.06
C ARG A 69 13.78 -7.41 -9.79
N ILE A 70 12.80 -7.52 -10.68
CA ILE A 70 11.47 -6.93 -10.52
C ILE A 70 10.80 -7.50 -9.28
N VAL A 71 10.80 -8.83 -9.14
CA VAL A 71 10.18 -9.53 -7.99
C VAL A 71 10.84 -9.12 -6.67
N LYS A 72 12.18 -9.15 -6.60
CA LYS A 72 12.92 -8.75 -5.37
C LYS A 72 12.69 -7.30 -5.00
N LYS A 73 12.62 -6.41 -5.99
CA LYS A 73 12.38 -4.98 -5.75
C LYS A 73 10.93 -4.72 -5.34
N GLY A 74 9.98 -5.42 -5.96
CA GLY A 74 8.58 -5.41 -5.57
C GLY A 74 8.34 -5.89 -4.14
N ALA A 75 9.02 -6.96 -3.71
CA ALA A 75 8.98 -7.42 -2.32
C ALA A 75 9.44 -6.32 -1.34
N ARG A 76 10.55 -5.63 -1.65
CA ARG A 76 11.02 -4.50 -0.83
C ARG A 76 10.04 -3.33 -0.79
N VAL A 77 9.42 -2.99 -1.93
CA VAL A 77 8.36 -1.97 -1.99
C VAL A 77 7.21 -2.37 -1.06
N CYS A 78 6.75 -3.62 -1.14
CA CYS A 78 5.68 -4.14 -0.31
C CYS A 78 6.03 -4.06 1.18
N GLU A 79 7.19 -4.56 1.58
CA GLU A 79 7.68 -4.54 2.97
C GLU A 79 7.81 -3.11 3.51
N THR A 80 8.36 -2.20 2.70
CA THR A 80 8.57 -0.79 3.09
C THR A 80 7.23 -0.10 3.33
N LEU A 81 6.27 -0.28 2.43
CA LEU A 81 4.96 0.34 2.55
C LEU A 81 4.14 -0.28 3.68
N GLN A 82 4.25 -1.60 3.90
CA GLN A 82 3.62 -2.26 5.03
C GLN A 82 4.15 -1.70 6.34
N SER A 83 5.47 -1.60 6.51
CA SER A 83 6.09 -1.01 7.71
C SER A 83 5.64 0.42 7.95
N LEU A 84 5.59 1.25 6.90
CA LEU A 84 5.10 2.62 7.00
C LEU A 84 3.64 2.66 7.46
N CYS A 85 2.79 1.80 6.88
CA CYS A 85 1.40 1.69 7.27
C CYS A 85 1.24 1.26 8.73
N ASP A 86 2.00 0.26 9.18
CA ASP A 86 1.95 -0.25 10.54
C ASP A 86 2.31 0.85 11.55
N ASP A 87 3.39 1.60 11.29
CA ASP A 87 3.81 2.71 12.15
C ASP A 87 2.73 3.79 12.26
N ILE A 88 2.12 4.18 11.14
CA ILE A 88 1.05 5.18 11.11
C ILE A 88 -0.21 4.66 11.81
N CYS A 89 -0.62 3.41 11.53
CA CYS A 89 -1.80 2.80 12.17
C CYS A 89 -1.62 2.73 13.68
N ASN A 90 -0.43 2.33 14.16
CA ASN A 90 -0.11 2.28 15.58
C ASN A 90 -0.27 3.65 16.23
N GLU A 91 0.24 4.71 15.60
CA GLU A 91 0.11 6.07 16.12
C GLU A 91 -1.33 6.59 16.09
N ILE A 92 -2.08 6.36 15.01
CA ILE A 92 -3.50 6.74 14.91
C ILE A 92 -4.32 6.01 15.96
N ASN A 93 -4.20 4.68 16.04
CA ASN A 93 -4.95 3.87 16.99
C ASN A 93 -4.67 4.30 18.43
N LYS A 94 -3.39 4.51 18.76
CA LYS A 94 -2.98 4.96 20.09
C LYS A 94 -3.47 6.38 20.45
N LYS A 95 -3.54 7.29 19.50
CA LYS A 95 -3.89 8.70 19.79
C LYS A 95 -5.38 8.98 19.67
N CYS A 96 -6.08 8.24 18.83
CA CYS A 96 -7.46 8.55 18.45
C CYS A 96 -8.49 7.56 19.00
N PHE A 97 -8.09 6.32 19.30
CA PHE A 97 -9.06 5.24 19.59
C PHE A 97 -8.76 4.42 20.85
N SER A 98 -7.49 4.33 21.29
CA SER A 98 -7.19 3.73 22.58
C SER A 98 -7.57 4.70 23.71
N ALA A 99 -8.66 4.36 24.41
CA ALA A 99 -9.12 5.04 25.63
C ALA A 99 -8.22 4.76 26.84
#